data_AF-A0A355D743-F1
#
_entry.id   AF-A0A355D743-F1
#
_cell.length_a   1.000
_cell.length_b   1.000
_cell.length_c   1.000
_cell.angle_alpha   90.00
_cell.angle_beta   90.00
_cell.angle_gamma   90.00
#
_symmetry.space_group_name_H-M   'P 1'
#
loop_
_entity.id
_entity.type
_entity.pdbx_description
1 polymer ?
#
loop_
_entity_poly.entity_id
_entity_poly.type
_entity_poly.pdbx_seq_one_letter_code
_entity_poly.pdbx_strand_id
1 'polypeptide(L)'
;ILAEKVIQKDDVIDDFEEDIEDKCIKLMATEQPLASDLRRIFITTKIITDLERMGDHAVDIAKISKKLIGETYIKELIDIPNMAKIVEKMIKDSLEVYITTDINRAHEVSKMDDQVDRLFKSIFDELLVIMRNDQTTINQASQFLFICKFLERMADHATNICEWTIYLESGEKLKLN
;
A
#
# COMPACT_ATOMS: atom_id res chain seq x y z
N ILE A 1 15.64 15.73 -3.71
CA ILE A 1 16.51 14.99 -2.76
C ILE A 1 15.75 13.84 -2.10
N LEU A 2 14.58 14.05 -1.47
CA LEU A 2 13.84 12.94 -0.82
C LEU A 2 13.28 11.93 -1.83
N ALA A 3 12.62 12.39 -2.90
CA ALA A 3 12.09 11.50 -3.95
C ALA A 3 13.18 10.59 -4.55
N GLU A 4 14.38 11.14 -4.81
CA GLU A 4 15.51 10.35 -5.31
C GLU A 4 15.92 9.22 -4.35
N LYS A 5 15.91 9.51 -3.04
CA LYS A 5 16.24 8.52 -2.01
C LYS A 5 15.19 7.41 -1.92
N VAL A 6 13.92 7.69 -2.20
CA VAL A 6 12.87 6.66 -2.26
C VAL A 6 13.13 5.76 -3.45
N ILE A 7 13.33 6.34 -4.64
CA ILE A 7 13.61 5.61 -5.88
C ILE A 7 14.88 4.74 -5.76
N GLN A 8 15.95 5.24 -5.15
CA GLN A 8 17.20 4.49 -4.98
C GLN A 8 17.12 3.37 -3.93
N LYS A 9 16.07 3.34 -3.11
CA LYS A 9 15.89 2.33 -2.07
C LYS A 9 14.94 1.22 -2.49
N ASP A 10 14.41 1.28 -3.70
CA ASP A 10 13.50 0.28 -4.26
C ASP A 10 14.17 -1.08 -4.37
N ASP A 11 15.37 -1.12 -4.95
CA ASP A 11 16.21 -2.33 -5.07
C ASP A 11 16.41 -3.04 -3.73
N VAL A 12 16.41 -2.31 -2.60
CA VAL A 12 16.55 -2.90 -1.26
C VAL A 12 15.29 -3.65 -0.83
N ILE A 13 14.11 -3.19 -1.24
CA ILE A 13 12.83 -3.87 -0.98
C ILE A 13 12.77 -5.15 -1.82
N ASP A 14 13.17 -5.09 -3.09
CA ASP A 14 13.24 -6.25 -3.99
C ASP A 14 14.20 -7.32 -3.44
N ASP A 15 15.40 -6.91 -3.01
CA ASP A 15 16.38 -7.80 -2.37
C ASP A 15 15.82 -8.48 -1.12
N PHE A 16 14.98 -7.76 -0.33
CA PHE A 16 14.33 -8.35 0.84
C PHE A 16 13.22 -9.32 0.48
N GLU A 17 12.46 -9.08 -0.60
CA GLU A 17 11.46 -10.04 -1.08
C GLU A 17 12.15 -11.35 -1.47
N GLU A 18 13.18 -11.29 -2.33
CA GLU A 18 13.92 -12.48 -2.80
C GLU A 18 14.56 -13.25 -1.63
N ASP A 19 15.24 -12.56 -0.70
CA ASP A 19 15.87 -13.20 0.46
C ASP A 19 14.85 -13.88 1.39
N ILE A 20 13.66 -13.29 1.59
CA ILE A 20 12.62 -13.90 2.44
C ILE A 20 11.94 -15.06 1.71
N GLU A 21 11.69 -14.96 0.40
CA GLU A 21 11.15 -16.05 -0.42
C GLU A 21 12.07 -17.27 -0.39
N ASP A 22 13.38 -17.07 -0.59
CA ASP A 22 14.38 -18.14 -0.54
C ASP A 22 14.41 -18.83 0.81
N LYS A 23 14.31 -18.05 1.91
CA LYS A 23 14.20 -18.61 3.27
C LYS A 23 12.92 -19.43 3.44
N CYS A 24 11.80 -18.96 2.92
CA CYS A 24 10.54 -19.69 2.97
C CYS A 24 10.64 -21.02 2.21
N ILE A 25 11.19 -21.03 1.00
CA ILE A 25 11.40 -22.24 0.19
C ILE A 25 12.32 -23.21 0.92
N LYS A 26 13.44 -22.72 1.46
CA LYS A 26 14.38 -23.54 2.21
C LYS A 26 13.72 -24.20 3.41
N LEU A 27 12.96 -23.44 4.22
CA LEU A 27 12.25 -23.99 5.37
C LEU A 27 11.24 -25.08 4.98
N MET A 28 10.47 -24.85 3.92
CA MET A 28 9.53 -25.86 3.40
C MET A 28 10.26 -27.14 2.94
N ALA A 29 11.42 -27.00 2.29
CA ALA A 29 12.18 -28.11 1.74
C ALA A 29 12.96 -28.90 2.80
N THR A 30 13.53 -28.24 3.81
CA THR A 30 14.44 -28.88 4.77
C THR A 30 13.77 -29.31 6.06
N GLU A 31 12.78 -28.55 6.55
CA GLU A 31 12.20 -28.75 7.88
C GLU A 31 10.89 -29.54 7.88
N GLN A 32 10.28 -29.78 6.71
CA GLN A 32 9.01 -30.49 6.55
C GLN A 32 7.92 -29.96 7.51
N PRO A 33 7.60 -28.65 7.47
CA PRO A 33 6.70 -28.02 8.42
C PRO A 33 5.30 -28.64 8.38
N LEU A 34 4.69 -28.79 9.55
CA LEU A 34 3.32 -29.27 9.70
C LEU A 34 2.30 -28.17 9.32
N ALA A 35 1.01 -28.52 9.28
CA ALA A 35 -0.04 -27.69 8.68
C ALA A 35 -0.04 -26.20 9.09
N SER A 36 0.12 -25.88 10.38
CA SER A 36 0.16 -24.49 10.86
C SER A 36 1.42 -23.74 10.43
N ASP A 37 2.56 -24.40 10.51
CA ASP A 37 3.86 -23.80 10.18
C ASP A 37 4.00 -23.62 8.67
N LEU A 38 3.54 -24.60 7.89
CA LEU A 38 3.50 -24.51 6.43
C LEU A 38 2.61 -23.36 5.98
N ARG A 39 1.45 -23.19 6.62
CA ARG A 39 0.54 -22.07 6.33
C ARG A 39 1.18 -20.74 6.66
N ARG A 40 1.88 -20.62 7.79
CA ARG A 40 2.61 -19.39 8.17
C ARG A 40 3.70 -19.05 7.15
N ILE A 41 4.48 -20.04 6.71
CA ILE A 41 5.52 -19.84 5.69
C ILE A 41 4.88 -19.40 4.37
N PHE A 42 3.84 -20.07 3.90
CA PHE A 42 3.13 -19.71 2.68
C PHE A 42 2.51 -18.30 2.74
N ILE A 43 1.94 -17.91 3.87
CA ILE A 43 1.35 -16.58 4.05
C ILE A 43 2.43 -15.50 4.11
N THR A 44 3.60 -15.82 4.69
CA THR A 44 4.75 -14.91 4.67
C THR A 44 5.11 -14.53 3.24
N THR A 45 5.14 -15.50 2.30
CA THR A 45 5.43 -15.19 0.89
C THR A 45 4.36 -14.31 0.24
N LYS A 46 3.10 -14.37 0.70
CA LYS A 46 2.05 -13.47 0.19
C LYS A 46 2.19 -12.05 0.71
N ILE A 47 2.51 -11.91 2.00
CA ILE A 47 2.65 -10.62 2.66
C ILE A 47 3.85 -9.85 2.11
N ILE A 48 5.00 -10.51 1.86
CA ILE A 48 6.16 -9.82 1.29
C ILE A 48 5.91 -9.30 -0.12
N THR A 49 5.15 -10.02 -0.96
CA THR A 49 4.72 -9.51 -2.27
C THR A 49 3.77 -8.32 -2.13
N ASP A 50 2.82 -8.34 -1.19
CA ASP A 50 1.99 -7.16 -0.93
C ASP A 50 2.82 -5.96 -0.46
N LEU A 51 3.93 -6.18 0.27
CA LEU A 51 4.86 -5.12 0.69
C LEU A 51 5.74 -4.59 -0.46
N GLU A 52 6.24 -5.45 -1.35
CA GLU A 52 6.96 -5.03 -2.56
C GLU A 52 6.09 -4.12 -3.42
N ARG A 53 4.82 -4.50 -3.64
CA ARG A 53 3.86 -3.68 -4.40
C ARG A 53 3.59 -2.31 -3.78
N MET A 54 3.62 -2.21 -2.46
CA MET A 54 3.56 -0.91 -1.79
C MET A 54 4.83 -0.08 -2.03
N GLY A 55 6.00 -0.73 -2.08
CA GLY A 55 7.28 -0.12 -2.46
C GLY A 55 7.24 0.48 -3.87
N ASP A 56 6.82 -0.33 -4.85
CA ASP A 56 6.57 0.07 -6.24
C ASP A 56 5.73 1.36 -6.32
N HIS A 57 4.60 1.38 -5.61
CA HIS A 57 3.69 2.53 -5.58
C HIS A 57 4.30 3.75 -4.90
N ALA A 58 5.11 3.58 -3.85
CA ALA A 58 5.85 4.67 -3.24
C ALA A 58 6.88 5.28 -4.22
N VAL A 59 7.52 4.45 -5.04
CA VAL A 59 8.43 4.88 -6.10
C VAL A 59 7.72 5.64 -7.20
N ASP A 60 6.54 5.20 -7.62
CA ASP A 60 5.74 5.94 -8.60
C ASP A 60 5.29 7.31 -8.08
N ILE A 61 4.88 7.40 -6.81
CA ILE A 61 4.61 8.69 -6.14
C ILE A 61 5.87 9.56 -6.10
N ALA A 62 7.05 8.98 -5.81
CA ALA A 62 8.31 9.72 -5.81
C ALA A 62 8.69 10.24 -7.20
N LYS A 63 8.50 9.45 -8.26
CA LYS A 63 8.72 9.86 -9.66
C LYS A 63 7.81 11.04 -10.02
N ILE A 64 6.55 11.01 -9.62
CA ILE A 64 5.61 12.13 -9.84
C ILE A 64 6.05 13.36 -9.04
N SER A 65 6.36 13.19 -7.76
CA SER A 65 6.80 14.28 -6.89
C SER A 65 8.05 14.99 -7.43
N LYS A 66 8.97 14.24 -8.06
CA LYS A 66 10.16 14.78 -8.72
C LYS A 66 9.82 15.59 -9.96
N LYS A 67 8.83 15.16 -10.77
CA LYS A 67 8.38 15.89 -11.97
C LYS A 67 7.75 17.24 -11.62
N LEU A 68 7.06 17.33 -10.49
CA LEU A 68 6.35 18.55 -10.05
C LEU A 68 7.25 19.57 -9.33
N ILE A 69 8.55 19.32 -9.20
CA ILE A 69 9.48 20.23 -8.52
C ILE A 69 9.52 21.58 -9.27
N GLY A 70 9.25 22.66 -8.55
CA GLY A 70 9.31 24.02 -9.07
C GLY A 70 8.03 24.48 -9.76
N GLU A 71 7.01 23.62 -9.87
CA GLU A 71 5.68 24.04 -10.31
C GLU A 71 4.89 24.69 -9.17
N THR A 72 4.07 25.67 -9.51
CA THR A 72 3.02 26.16 -8.61
C THR A 72 1.86 25.15 -8.64
N TYR A 73 1.40 24.72 -7.48
CA TYR A 73 0.29 23.77 -7.41
C TYR A 73 -1.05 24.46 -7.74
N ILE A 74 -1.89 23.76 -8.52
CA ILE A 74 -3.23 24.19 -8.94
C ILE A 74 -4.22 24.25 -7.78
N LYS A 75 -3.89 23.62 -6.65
CA LYS A 75 -4.61 23.71 -5.37
C LYS A 75 -3.64 23.49 -4.20
N GLU A 76 -4.07 23.88 -3.01
CA GLU A 76 -3.37 23.54 -1.78
C GLU A 76 -3.45 22.02 -1.50
N LEU A 77 -2.35 21.42 -1.07
CA LEU A 77 -2.30 20.00 -0.75
C LEU A 77 -2.72 19.75 0.69
N ILE A 78 -4.02 19.52 0.91
CA ILE A 78 -4.59 19.17 2.21
C ILE A 78 -4.99 17.69 2.24
N ASP A 79 -5.80 17.26 1.27
CA ASP A 79 -6.41 15.93 1.29
C ASP A 79 -5.43 14.82 0.92
N ILE A 80 -4.53 15.05 -0.05
CA ILE A 80 -3.53 14.05 -0.47
C ILE A 80 -2.58 13.70 0.70
N PRO A 81 -1.98 14.66 1.42
CA PRO A 81 -1.20 14.35 2.61
C PRO A 81 -1.99 13.67 3.73
N ASN A 82 -3.28 13.98 3.89
CA ASN A 82 -4.14 13.32 4.87
C ASN A 82 -4.41 11.86 4.49
N MET A 83 -4.72 11.60 3.22
CA MET A 83 -4.88 10.25 2.66
C MET A 83 -3.60 9.43 2.88
N ALA A 84 -2.43 10.00 2.60
CA ALA A 84 -1.14 9.34 2.82
C ALA A 84 -0.89 8.94 4.29
N LYS A 85 -1.29 9.78 5.26
CA LYS A 85 -1.18 9.45 6.69
C LYS A 85 -2.08 8.28 7.10
N ILE A 86 -3.28 8.19 6.52
CA ILE A 86 -4.20 7.08 6.79
C ILE A 86 -3.58 5.78 6.23
N VAL A 87 -3.10 5.81 4.99
CA VAL A 87 -2.43 4.66 4.36
C VAL A 87 -1.19 4.23 5.15
N GLU A 88 -0.33 5.15 5.58
CA GLU A 88 0.84 4.83 6.42
C GLU A 88 0.42 4.14 7.73
N LYS A 89 -0.69 4.57 8.34
CA LYS A 89 -1.24 3.90 9.52
C LYS A 89 -1.82 2.52 9.18
N MET A 90 -2.50 2.36 8.05
CA MET A 90 -3.02 1.05 7.61
C MET A 90 -1.89 0.03 7.44
N ILE A 91 -0.78 0.42 6.82
CA ILE A 91 0.39 -0.45 6.63
C ILE A 91 0.99 -0.87 7.97
N LYS A 92 1.15 0.07 8.91
CA LYS A 92 1.66 -0.25 10.26
C LYS A 92 0.71 -1.18 11.01
N ASP A 93 -0.59 -0.90 10.93
CA ASP A 93 -1.60 -1.69 11.63
C ASP A 93 -1.76 -3.08 11.02
N SER A 94 -1.65 -3.25 9.70
CA SER A 94 -1.73 -4.55 9.04
C SER A 94 -0.53 -5.45 9.36
N LEU A 95 0.67 -4.87 9.48
CA LEU A 95 1.86 -5.59 9.94
C LEU A 95 1.74 -6.02 11.41
N GLU A 96 1.19 -5.14 12.25
CA GLU A 96 0.94 -5.47 13.66
C GLU A 96 -0.13 -6.57 13.78
N VAL A 97 -1.19 -6.51 12.97
CA VAL A 97 -2.18 -7.59 12.84
C VAL A 97 -1.49 -8.89 12.49
N TYR A 98 -0.57 -8.91 11.52
CA TYR A 98 0.16 -10.11 11.15
C TYR A 98 1.01 -10.68 12.31
N ILE A 99 1.71 -9.82 13.05
CA ILE A 99 2.58 -10.22 14.17
C ILE A 99 1.78 -10.74 15.36
N THR A 100 0.74 -10.01 15.79
CA THR A 100 -0.02 -10.31 17.00
C THR A 100 -1.24 -11.18 16.73
N THR A 101 -1.60 -11.35 15.47
CA THR A 101 -2.78 -12.10 15.05
C THR A 101 -4.08 -11.51 15.61
N ASP A 102 -4.15 -10.18 15.70
CA ASP A 102 -5.31 -9.46 16.23
C ASP A 102 -6.37 -9.22 15.13
N ILE A 103 -7.35 -10.11 15.06
CA ILE A 103 -8.44 -10.05 14.08
C ILE A 103 -9.31 -8.80 14.25
N ASN A 104 -9.47 -8.27 15.47
CA ASN A 104 -10.26 -7.06 15.67
C ASN A 104 -9.59 -5.87 15.00
N ARG A 105 -8.26 -5.78 15.12
CA ARG A 105 -7.48 -4.73 14.45
C ARG A 105 -7.51 -4.87 12.93
N ALA A 106 -7.62 -6.09 12.39
CA ALA A 106 -7.82 -6.34 10.96
C ALA A 106 -9.09 -5.66 10.43
N HIS A 107 -10.19 -5.73 11.18
CA HIS A 107 -11.44 -5.04 10.85
C HIS A 107 -11.31 -3.51 10.94
N GLU A 108 -10.50 -2.98 11.86
CA GLU A 108 -10.24 -1.55 11.92
C GLU A 108 -9.44 -1.05 10.70
N VAL A 109 -8.50 -1.85 10.17
CA VAL A 109 -7.81 -1.53 8.92
C VAL A 109 -8.79 -1.46 7.75
N SER A 110 -9.72 -2.40 7.64
CA SER A 110 -10.78 -2.39 6.61
C SER A 110 -11.64 -1.11 6.67
N LYS A 111 -12.02 -0.65 7.87
CA LYS A 111 -12.74 0.63 8.05
C LYS A 111 -11.91 1.87 7.68
N MET A 112 -10.58 1.77 7.73
CA MET A 112 -9.69 2.83 7.27
C MET A 112 -9.62 2.87 5.75
N ASP A 113 -9.68 1.72 5.09
CA ASP A 113 -9.75 1.63 3.62
C ASP A 113 -10.98 2.38 3.08
N ASP A 114 -12.13 2.20 3.72
CA ASP A 114 -13.34 2.98 3.42
C ASP A 114 -13.13 4.51 3.53
N GLN A 115 -12.23 4.96 4.41
CA GLN A 115 -11.87 6.38 4.53
C GLN A 115 -10.99 6.83 3.37
N VAL A 116 -10.04 5.99 2.97
CA VAL A 116 -9.16 6.22 1.82
C VAL A 116 -10.00 6.32 0.54
N ASP A 117 -10.95 5.42 0.32
CA ASP A 117 -11.88 5.43 -0.81
C ASP A 117 -12.72 6.71 -0.89
N ARG A 118 -13.26 7.15 0.25
CA ARG A 118 -14.02 8.41 0.33
C ARG A 118 -13.16 9.62 0.00
N LEU A 119 -11.92 9.67 0.51
CA LEU A 119 -10.98 10.74 0.19
C LEU A 119 -10.59 10.72 -1.28
N PHE A 120 -10.29 9.55 -1.84
CA PHE A 120 -9.98 9.38 -3.25
C PHE A 120 -11.10 9.96 -4.13
N LYS A 121 -12.35 9.56 -3.86
CA LYS A 121 -13.51 10.05 -4.60
C LYS A 121 -13.69 11.56 -4.49
N SER A 122 -13.55 12.11 -3.29
CA SER A 122 -13.66 13.56 -3.06
C SER A 122 -12.60 14.35 -3.84
N ILE A 123 -11.34 13.90 -3.81
CA ILE A 123 -10.23 14.52 -4.55
C ILE A 123 -10.48 14.39 -6.05
N PHE A 124 -10.97 13.24 -6.50
CA PHE A 124 -11.28 12.99 -7.90
C PHE A 124 -12.32 13.98 -8.44
N ASP A 125 -13.44 14.14 -7.75
CA ASP A 125 -14.51 15.04 -8.14
C ASP A 125 -14.04 16.51 -8.15
N GLU A 126 -13.23 16.92 -7.18
CA GLU A 126 -12.66 18.27 -7.12
C GLU A 126 -11.70 18.54 -8.29
N LEU A 127 -10.77 17.62 -8.57
CA LEU A 127 -9.82 17.78 -9.67
C LEU A 127 -10.53 17.81 -11.04
N LEU A 128 -11.63 17.07 -11.21
CA LEU A 128 -12.47 17.17 -12.41
C LEU A 128 -13.10 18.55 -12.59
N VAL A 129 -13.50 19.22 -11.51
CA VAL A 129 -14.02 20.60 -11.59
C VAL A 129 -12.91 21.55 -12.00
N ILE A 130 -11.71 21.43 -11.41
CA ILE A 130 -10.55 22.27 -11.75
C ILE A 130 -10.18 22.11 -13.24
N MET A 131 -10.06 20.87 -13.72
CA MET A 131 -9.72 20.57 -15.12
C MET A 131 -10.75 21.11 -16.12
N ARG A 132 -12.04 21.12 -15.75
CA ARG A 132 -13.11 21.65 -16.59
C ARG A 132 -13.07 23.16 -16.72
N ASN A 133 -12.69 23.85 -15.64
CA ASN A 133 -12.63 25.30 -15.60
C ASN A 133 -11.37 25.85 -16.29
N ASP A 134 -10.26 25.12 -16.24
CA ASP A 134 -9.00 25.51 -16.88
C ASP A 134 -8.25 24.30 -17.44
N GLN A 135 -8.18 24.21 -18.77
CA GLN A 135 -7.50 23.11 -19.48
C GLN A 135 -5.99 23.07 -19.22
N THR A 136 -5.36 24.18 -18.84
CA THR A 136 -3.92 24.20 -18.55
C THR A 136 -3.58 23.39 -17.30
N THR A 137 -4.55 23.15 -16.43
CA THR A 137 -4.40 22.37 -15.18
C THR A 137 -4.42 20.85 -15.38
N ILE A 138 -4.85 20.37 -16.56
CA ILE A 138 -5.11 18.94 -16.82
C ILE A 138 -3.90 18.06 -16.50
N ASN A 139 -2.70 18.47 -16.89
CA ASN A 139 -1.50 17.68 -16.63
C ASN A 139 -1.24 17.52 -15.13
N GLN A 140 -1.23 18.62 -14.36
CA GLN A 140 -0.92 18.57 -12.94
C GLN A 140 -2.04 17.88 -12.13
N ALA A 141 -3.31 18.12 -12.50
CA ALA A 141 -4.44 17.43 -11.91
C ALA A 141 -4.37 15.91 -12.15
N SER A 142 -3.97 15.49 -13.35
CA SER A 142 -3.76 14.07 -13.66
C SER A 142 -2.63 13.45 -12.81
N GLN A 143 -1.52 14.18 -12.60
CA GLN A 143 -0.44 13.73 -11.71
C GLN A 143 -0.93 13.54 -10.26
N PHE A 144 -1.75 14.46 -9.75
CA PHE A 144 -2.38 14.32 -8.42
C PHE A 144 -3.33 13.13 -8.35
N LEU A 145 -4.14 12.89 -9.39
CA LEU A 145 -5.00 11.71 -9.48
C LEU A 145 -4.20 10.40 -9.43
N PHE A 146 -3.07 10.33 -10.12
CA PHE A 146 -2.20 9.15 -10.06
C PHE A 146 -1.65 8.94 -8.65
N ILE A 147 -1.18 9.99 -7.96
CA ILE A 147 -0.73 9.88 -6.57
C ILE A 147 -1.85 9.33 -5.69
N CYS A 148 -3.07 9.87 -5.78
CA CYS A 148 -4.20 9.38 -5.01
C CYS A 148 -4.52 7.91 -5.32
N LYS A 149 -4.43 7.51 -6.61
CA LYS A 149 -4.67 6.13 -6.99
C LYS A 149 -3.61 5.18 -6.43
N PHE A 150 -2.34 5.57 -6.43
CA PHE A 150 -1.27 4.76 -5.82
C PHE A 150 -1.45 4.63 -4.30
N LEU A 151 -1.90 5.69 -3.62
CA LEU A 151 -2.25 5.62 -2.20
C LEU A 151 -3.40 4.65 -1.93
N GLU A 152 -4.45 4.65 -2.76
CA GLU A 152 -5.54 3.68 -2.66
C GLU A 152 -5.06 2.24 -2.91
N ARG A 153 -4.19 2.01 -3.89
CA ARG A 153 -3.60 0.67 -4.10
C ARG A 153 -2.78 0.19 -2.91
N MET A 154 -2.01 1.08 -2.27
CA MET A 154 -1.29 0.74 -1.05
C MET A 154 -2.24 0.41 0.11
N ALA A 155 -3.42 1.04 0.16
CA ALA A 155 -4.48 0.71 1.12
C ALA A 155 -5.08 -0.68 0.85
N ASP A 156 -5.37 -1.01 -0.41
CA ASP A 156 -5.80 -2.36 -0.85
C ASP A 156 -4.81 -3.42 -0.36
N HIS A 157 -3.51 -3.22 -0.60
CA HIS A 157 -2.47 -4.16 -0.17
C HIS A 157 -2.42 -4.30 1.37
N ALA A 158 -2.69 -3.23 2.12
CA ALA A 158 -2.74 -3.32 3.58
C ALA A 158 -3.95 -4.15 4.06
N THR A 159 -5.08 -4.04 3.37
CA THR A 159 -6.25 -4.91 3.58
C THR A 159 -5.93 -6.36 3.23
N ASN A 160 -5.22 -6.63 2.12
CA ASN A 160 -4.81 -8.00 1.76
C ASN A 160 -3.97 -8.66 2.87
N ILE A 161 -3.01 -7.94 3.46
CA ILE A 161 -2.21 -8.45 4.58
C ILE A 161 -3.11 -8.87 5.76
N CYS A 162 -4.16 -8.10 6.05
CA CYS A 162 -5.16 -8.44 7.06
C CYS A 162 -5.96 -9.69 6.68
N GLU A 163 -6.42 -9.81 5.42
CA GLU A 163 -7.12 -11.00 4.92
C GLU A 163 -6.26 -12.26 5.01
N TRP A 164 -4.99 -12.15 4.64
CA TRP A 164 -4.02 -13.24 4.77
C TRP A 164 -3.80 -13.65 6.22
N THR A 165 -3.74 -12.68 7.13
CA THR A 165 -3.60 -12.97 8.56
C THR A 165 -4.85 -13.67 9.12
N ILE A 166 -6.05 -13.29 8.69
CA ILE A 166 -7.27 -14.00 9.08
C ILE A 166 -7.23 -15.44 8.56
N TYR A 167 -6.81 -15.64 7.31
CA TYR A 167 -6.62 -16.97 6.73
C TYR A 167 -5.58 -17.81 7.48
N LEU A 168 -4.51 -17.19 8.02
CA LEU A 168 -3.51 -17.86 8.84
C LEU A 168 -4.17 -18.59 10.03
N GLU A 169 -5.08 -17.92 10.74
CA GLU A 169 -5.77 -18.50 11.89
C GLU A 169 -6.91 -19.42 11.49
N SER A 170 -7.84 -18.92 10.68
CA SER A 170 -9.11 -19.62 10.42
C SER A 170 -8.94 -20.79 9.45
N GLY A 171 -7.97 -20.72 8.53
CA GLY A 171 -7.89 -21.61 7.37
C GLY A 171 -8.97 -21.35 6.31
N GLU A 172 -9.79 -20.32 6.48
CA GLU A 172 -10.85 -19.90 5.57
C GLU A 172 -10.56 -18.49 5.05
N LYS A 173 -10.59 -18.33 3.73
CA LYS A 173 -10.34 -17.03 3.12
C LYS A 173 -11.54 -16.13 3.36
N LEU A 174 -11.36 -15.10 4.20
CA LEU A 174 -12.31 -14.01 4.35
C LEU A 174 -11.91 -12.86 3.42
N LYS A 175 -12.90 -12.28 2.74
CA LYS A 175 -12.72 -11.01 2.04
C LYS A 175 -13.25 -9.89 2.94
N LEU A 176 -12.42 -8.92 3.27
CA LEU A 176 -12.80 -7.82 4.16
C LEU A 176 -13.56 -6.73 3.41
N ASN A 177 -13.24 -6.52 2.13
CA ASN A 177 -13.77 -5.44 1.29
C ASN A 177 -14.27 -5.98 -0.06
#